data_AF-A0A4R2HF75-F1
#
_entry.id   AF-A0A4R2HF75-F1
#
_cell.length_a   1.000
_cell.length_b   1.000
_cell.length_c   1.000
_cell.angle_alpha   90.00
_cell.angle_beta   90.00
_cell.angle_gamma   90.00
#
_symmetry.space_group_name_H-M   'P 1'
#
loop_
_entity.id
_entity.type
_entity.pdbx_description
1 polymer ?
#
loop_
_entity_poly.entity_id
_entity_poly.type
_entity_poly.pdbx_seq_one_letter_code
_entity_poly.pdbx_strand_id
1 'polypeptide(L)'
;MSSHHIVKEKQEPALYIDELGNFNEELLGQLLEWSPTLLVNGENYDKIFSLGLKVDVLVNGTTEDVQEDTKIIQGPVDALMVAINYLYEEKYPAVNVIARKFDLEKFAGFEDQINLVVFTEKAKHYPIKSGFSVWKPAGSEFLIHGNRYLEVTNLMQTEEEIFVVVVDGFVEFTFSGQPIFISEPI
;
A
#
# COMPACT_ATOMS: atom_id res chain seq x y z
N MET A 1 -23.81 23.10 19.68
CA MET A 1 -24.02 23.18 18.22
C MET A 1 -23.40 21.93 17.63
N SER A 2 -24.19 21.10 16.98
CA SER A 2 -23.74 19.80 16.46
C SER A 2 -22.85 20.03 15.23
N SER A 3 -21.56 19.76 15.36
CA SER A 3 -20.63 19.72 14.24
C SER A 3 -21.04 18.56 13.34
N HIS A 4 -21.81 18.84 12.29
CA HIS A 4 -21.92 17.91 11.17
C HIS A 4 -20.53 17.83 10.53
N HIS A 5 -19.76 16.80 10.87
CA HIS A 5 -18.64 16.40 10.03
C HIS A 5 -19.27 15.91 8.72
N ILE A 6 -19.18 16.73 7.68
CA ILE A 6 -19.41 16.27 6.31
C ILE A 6 -18.24 15.34 6.02
N VAL A 7 -18.44 14.03 6.21
CA VAL A 7 -17.52 13.02 5.71
C VAL A 7 -17.55 13.16 4.19
N LYS A 8 -16.46 13.67 3.62
CA LYS A 8 -16.28 13.59 2.17
C LYS A 8 -16.06 12.12 1.84
N GLU A 9 -16.79 11.59 0.87
CA GLU A 9 -16.55 10.24 0.37
C GLU A 9 -15.07 10.09 -0.08
N LYS A 10 -14.48 8.91 0.11
CA LYS A 10 -13.11 8.54 -0.31
C LYS A 10 -11.96 9.29 0.40
N GLN A 11 -12.14 9.68 1.67
CA GLN A 11 -11.00 10.16 2.49
C GLN A 11 -10.02 9.04 2.86
N GLU A 12 -10.55 7.85 3.13
CA GLU A 12 -9.75 6.68 3.51
C GLU A 12 -9.18 5.97 2.27
N PRO A 13 -7.99 5.35 2.38
CA PRO A 13 -7.42 4.58 1.28
C PRO A 13 -8.33 3.41 0.92
N ALA A 14 -8.46 3.14 -0.38
CA ALA A 14 -8.99 1.86 -0.83
C ALA A 14 -8.07 0.71 -0.37
N LEU A 15 -8.60 -0.51 -0.28
CA LEU A 15 -7.81 -1.70 -0.01
C LEU A 15 -7.84 -2.61 -1.24
N TYR A 16 -6.69 -2.87 -1.83
CA TYR A 16 -6.54 -3.86 -2.90
C TYR A 16 -5.80 -5.08 -2.38
N ILE A 17 -6.42 -6.25 -2.46
CA ILE A 17 -5.77 -7.53 -2.15
C ILE A 17 -5.34 -8.17 -3.48
N ASP A 18 -4.05 -8.06 -3.77
CA ASP A 18 -3.44 -8.74 -4.92
C ASP A 18 -3.22 -10.21 -4.61
N GLU A 19 -2.60 -10.53 -3.47
CA GLU A 19 -2.45 -11.90 -2.96
C GLU A 19 -2.34 -11.86 -1.42
N LEU A 20 -3.28 -12.51 -0.72
CA LEU A 20 -3.30 -12.46 0.75
C LEU A 20 -2.22 -13.34 1.41
N GLY A 21 -1.82 -14.46 0.79
CA GLY A 21 -0.75 -15.32 1.33
C GLY A 21 -0.91 -15.68 2.82
N ASN A 22 0.16 -15.48 3.61
CA ASN A 22 0.21 -15.63 5.07
C ASN A 22 0.12 -14.29 5.80
N PHE A 23 -0.54 -13.29 5.19
CA PHE A 23 -0.63 -11.97 5.78
C PHE A 23 -1.29 -12.02 7.18
N ASN A 24 -0.81 -11.18 8.08
CA ASN A 24 -1.25 -11.15 9.47
C ASN A 24 -2.74 -10.76 9.56
N GLU A 25 -3.57 -11.61 10.20
CA GLU A 25 -5.01 -11.41 10.31
C GLU A 25 -5.40 -10.20 11.17
N GLU A 26 -4.62 -9.89 12.21
CA GLU A 26 -4.85 -8.70 13.04
C GLU A 26 -4.60 -7.42 12.23
N LEU A 27 -3.53 -7.37 11.44
CA LEU A 27 -3.24 -6.25 10.56
C LEU A 27 -4.28 -6.14 9.42
N LEU A 28 -4.74 -7.28 8.88
CA LEU A 28 -5.87 -7.28 7.93
C LEU A 28 -7.11 -6.67 8.58
N GLY A 29 -7.41 -7.04 9.83
CA GLY A 29 -8.49 -6.45 10.63
C GLY A 29 -8.36 -4.93 10.73
N GLN A 30 -7.19 -4.42 11.13
CA GLN A 30 -6.90 -2.99 11.24
C GLN A 30 -7.10 -2.25 9.92
N LEU A 31 -6.69 -2.83 8.78
CA LEU A 31 -6.90 -2.24 7.46
C LEU A 31 -8.40 -2.19 7.07
N LEU A 32 -9.21 -3.12 7.59
CA LEU A 32 -10.64 -3.21 7.31
C LEU A 32 -11.52 -2.39 8.27
N GLU A 33 -11.01 -1.96 9.43
CA GLU A 33 -11.77 -1.21 10.46
C GLU A 33 -12.42 0.07 9.92
N TRP A 34 -11.81 0.68 8.90
CA TRP A 34 -12.29 1.90 8.26
C TRP A 34 -13.31 1.63 7.15
N SER A 35 -13.74 0.38 6.98
CA SER A 35 -14.63 -0.08 5.92
C SER A 35 -14.18 0.44 4.53
N PRO A 36 -12.93 0.19 4.11
CA PRO A 36 -12.42 0.66 2.82
C PRO A 36 -13.21 0.02 1.68
N THR A 37 -13.21 0.67 0.51
CA THR A 37 -13.60 -0.02 -0.72
C THR A 37 -12.62 -1.16 -0.98
N LEU A 38 -13.13 -2.39 -0.98
CA LEU A 38 -12.32 -3.59 -1.11
C LEU A 38 -12.28 -4.07 -2.56
N LEU A 39 -11.08 -4.03 -3.14
CA LEU A 39 -10.75 -4.58 -4.44
C LEU A 39 -9.98 -5.87 -4.26
N VAL A 40 -10.28 -6.89 -5.06
CA VAL A 40 -9.62 -8.20 -4.99
C VAL A 40 -9.20 -8.65 -6.37
N ASN A 41 -7.97 -9.14 -6.51
CA ASN A 41 -7.53 -9.84 -7.71
C ASN A 41 -8.38 -11.10 -7.91
N GLY A 42 -8.92 -11.30 -9.11
CA GLY A 42 -9.77 -12.44 -9.47
C GLY A 42 -9.20 -13.79 -9.05
N GLU A 43 -7.89 -13.96 -9.14
CA GLU A 43 -7.20 -15.20 -8.74
C GLU A 43 -7.29 -15.51 -7.23
N ASN A 44 -7.63 -14.51 -6.41
CA ASN A 44 -7.71 -14.63 -4.95
C ASN A 44 -9.15 -14.53 -4.41
N TYR A 45 -10.16 -14.41 -5.28
CA TYR A 45 -11.54 -14.15 -4.88
C TYR A 45 -12.09 -15.17 -3.87
N ASP A 46 -12.01 -16.46 -4.19
CA ASP A 46 -12.59 -17.53 -3.37
C ASP A 46 -12.04 -17.53 -1.95
N LYS A 47 -10.72 -17.28 -1.82
CA LYS A 47 -10.06 -17.18 -0.52
C LYS A 47 -10.64 -16.01 0.28
N ILE A 48 -10.75 -14.82 -0.32
CA ILE A 48 -11.27 -13.62 0.35
C ILE A 48 -12.76 -13.77 0.68
N PHE A 49 -13.54 -14.33 -0.23
CA PHE A 49 -14.95 -14.62 -0.01
C PHE A 49 -15.16 -15.60 1.15
N SER A 50 -14.31 -16.63 1.28
CA SER A 50 -14.38 -17.59 2.39
C SER A 50 -14.11 -16.98 3.77
N LEU A 51 -13.44 -15.82 3.83
CA LEU A 51 -13.23 -15.04 5.06
C LEU A 51 -14.47 -14.20 5.43
N GLY A 52 -15.54 -14.25 4.64
CA GLY A 52 -16.76 -13.49 4.86
C GLY A 52 -16.63 -12.00 4.53
N LEU A 53 -15.60 -11.61 3.78
CA LEU A 53 -15.38 -10.23 3.38
C LEU A 53 -16.29 -9.86 2.22
N LYS A 54 -16.86 -8.66 2.28
CA LYS A 54 -17.62 -8.08 1.16
C LYS A 54 -16.64 -7.49 0.15
N VAL A 55 -16.61 -8.05 -1.05
CA VAL A 55 -15.78 -7.56 -2.14
C VAL A 55 -16.58 -6.57 -2.97
N ASP A 56 -16.16 -5.29 -2.97
CA ASP A 56 -16.84 -4.26 -3.76
C ASP A 56 -16.44 -4.32 -5.23
N VAL A 57 -15.17 -4.66 -5.51
CA VAL A 57 -14.65 -4.73 -6.88
C VAL A 57 -13.79 -5.97 -7.09
N LEU A 58 -14.09 -6.72 -8.13
CA LEU A 58 -13.32 -7.87 -8.60
C LEU A 58 -12.50 -7.48 -9.84
N VAL A 59 -11.17 -7.62 -9.74
CA VAL A 59 -10.22 -7.21 -10.78
C VAL A 59 -9.79 -8.41 -11.60
N ASN A 60 -10.05 -8.41 -12.90
CA ASN A 60 -9.73 -9.51 -13.83
C ASN A 60 -10.32 -10.88 -13.41
N GLY A 61 -11.45 -10.89 -12.69
CA GLY A 61 -12.15 -12.12 -12.31
C GLY A 61 -13.27 -12.52 -13.28
N THR A 62 -13.82 -13.71 -13.03
CA THR A 62 -14.99 -14.24 -13.74
C THR A 62 -16.29 -13.78 -13.08
N THR A 63 -17.40 -13.87 -13.82
CA THR A 63 -18.75 -13.49 -13.33
C THR A 63 -19.49 -14.65 -12.65
N GLU A 64 -18.94 -15.85 -12.70
CA GLU A 64 -19.55 -17.06 -12.13
C GLU A 64 -19.34 -17.02 -10.61
N ASP A 65 -20.44 -16.99 -9.85
CA ASP A 65 -20.47 -17.06 -8.38
C ASP A 65 -19.87 -15.86 -7.60
N VAL A 66 -19.98 -14.65 -8.15
CA VAL A 66 -19.63 -13.42 -7.43
C VAL A 66 -20.81 -12.91 -6.58
N GLN A 67 -20.52 -12.38 -5.40
CA GLN A 67 -21.45 -11.67 -4.51
C GLN A 67 -22.34 -10.66 -5.28
N GLU A 68 -23.59 -10.53 -4.83
CA GLU A 68 -24.45 -9.43 -5.28
C GLU A 68 -23.78 -8.08 -4.96
N ASP A 69 -23.92 -7.12 -5.87
CA ASP A 69 -23.30 -5.78 -5.82
C ASP A 69 -21.76 -5.70 -6.01
N THR A 70 -21.06 -6.80 -6.28
CA THR A 70 -19.65 -6.72 -6.69
C THR A 70 -19.51 -6.23 -8.13
N LYS A 71 -18.75 -5.16 -8.32
CA LYS A 71 -18.39 -4.65 -9.66
C LYS A 71 -17.23 -5.46 -10.22
N ILE A 72 -17.33 -5.91 -11.46
CA ILE A 72 -16.22 -6.58 -12.15
C ILE A 72 -15.56 -5.59 -13.10
N ILE A 73 -14.23 -5.46 -12.99
CA ILE A 73 -13.41 -4.69 -13.93
C ILE A 73 -12.41 -5.61 -14.62
N GLN A 74 -12.16 -5.38 -15.90
CA GLN A 74 -11.24 -6.19 -16.71
C GLN A 74 -10.31 -5.32 -17.52
N GLY A 75 -9.08 -5.78 -17.71
CA GLY A 75 -8.12 -5.18 -18.62
C GLY A 75 -7.10 -6.20 -19.14
N PRO A 76 -6.50 -5.95 -20.32
CA PRO A 76 -5.53 -6.86 -20.93
C PRO A 76 -4.14 -6.79 -20.28
N VAL A 77 -3.97 -5.96 -19.25
CA VAL A 77 -2.72 -5.66 -18.55
C VAL A 77 -2.70 -6.30 -17.17
N ASP A 78 -1.58 -6.17 -16.46
CA ASP A 78 -1.41 -6.62 -15.08
C ASP A 78 -2.55 -6.13 -14.17
N ALA A 79 -3.04 -7.00 -13.28
CA ALA A 79 -4.19 -6.73 -12.43
C ALA A 79 -4.00 -5.50 -11.52
N LEU A 80 -2.77 -5.24 -11.05
CA LEU A 80 -2.48 -4.04 -10.26
C LEU A 80 -2.73 -2.78 -11.07
N MET A 81 -2.30 -2.75 -12.34
CA MET A 81 -2.51 -1.60 -13.21
C MET A 81 -4.00 -1.38 -13.49
N VAL A 82 -4.77 -2.46 -13.69
CA VAL A 82 -6.24 -2.36 -13.83
C VAL A 82 -6.88 -1.77 -12.57
N ALA A 83 -6.47 -2.24 -11.38
CA ALA A 83 -6.97 -1.75 -10.10
C ALA A 83 -6.63 -0.26 -9.89
N ILE A 84 -5.38 0.14 -10.10
CA ILE A 84 -4.93 1.53 -9.91
C ILE A 84 -5.61 2.47 -10.89
N ASN A 85 -5.74 2.09 -12.17
CA ASN A 85 -6.44 2.91 -13.16
C ASN A 85 -7.90 3.14 -12.77
N TYR A 86 -8.59 2.08 -12.33
CA TYR A 86 -9.96 2.21 -11.83
C TYR A 86 -10.06 3.15 -10.64
N LEU A 87 -9.17 3.00 -9.64
CA LEU A 87 -9.12 3.87 -8.46
C LEU A 87 -8.83 5.33 -8.81
N TYR A 88 -7.93 5.57 -9.76
CA TYR A 88 -7.58 6.91 -10.25
C TYR A 88 -8.75 7.59 -10.99
N GLU A 89 -9.47 6.85 -11.84
CA GLU A 89 -10.67 7.33 -12.52
C GLU A 89 -11.77 7.69 -11.51
N GLU A 90 -11.93 6.85 -10.49
CA GLU A 90 -12.85 7.04 -9.36
C GLU A 90 -12.37 8.09 -8.35
N LYS A 91 -11.22 8.73 -8.56
CA LYS A 91 -10.69 9.81 -7.70
C LYS A 91 -10.36 9.36 -6.26
N TYR A 92 -9.95 8.11 -6.07
CA TYR A 92 -9.35 7.70 -4.79
C TYR A 92 -7.99 8.38 -4.61
N PRO A 93 -7.71 8.98 -3.44
CA PRO A 93 -6.44 9.64 -3.18
C PRO A 93 -5.32 8.66 -2.82
N ALA A 94 -5.67 7.47 -2.32
CA ALA A 94 -4.73 6.50 -1.78
C ALA A 94 -5.26 5.07 -1.89
N VAL A 95 -4.32 4.11 -1.88
CA VAL A 95 -4.60 2.68 -1.82
C VAL A 95 -3.56 1.95 -0.99
N ASN A 96 -4.04 1.09 -0.10
CA ASN A 96 -3.25 0.06 0.55
C ASN A 96 -3.33 -1.21 -0.31
N VAL A 97 -2.19 -1.83 -0.61
CA VAL A 97 -2.11 -3.07 -1.38
C VAL A 97 -1.57 -4.18 -0.52
N ILE A 98 -2.28 -5.29 -0.38
CA ILE A 98 -1.74 -6.50 0.23
C ILE A 98 -1.21 -7.40 -0.87
N ALA A 99 0.10 -7.69 -0.81
CA ALA A 99 0.78 -8.55 -1.76
C ALA A 99 1.70 -9.53 -1.03
N ARG A 100 1.91 -10.71 -1.62
CA ARG A 100 2.80 -11.72 -1.04
C ARG A 100 4.25 -11.27 -0.96
N LYS A 101 4.73 -10.54 -1.97
CA LYS A 101 6.10 -10.02 -2.06
C LYS A 101 6.08 -8.60 -2.60
N PHE A 102 7.04 -7.80 -2.15
CA PHE A 102 7.30 -6.49 -2.74
C PHE A 102 8.22 -6.65 -3.95
N ASP A 103 7.86 -5.98 -5.04
CA ASP A 103 8.60 -5.94 -6.30
C ASP A 103 8.62 -4.49 -6.80
N LEU A 104 9.79 -3.85 -6.73
CA LEU A 104 9.93 -2.44 -7.07
C LEU A 104 9.48 -2.16 -8.51
N GLU A 105 9.77 -3.06 -9.47
CA GLU A 105 9.40 -2.86 -10.87
C GLU A 105 7.88 -2.93 -11.07
N LYS A 106 7.19 -3.75 -10.27
CA LYS A 106 5.72 -3.88 -10.31
C LYS A 106 5.02 -2.65 -9.72
N PHE A 107 5.55 -2.11 -8.63
CA PHE A 107 4.86 -1.06 -7.84
C PHE A 107 5.33 0.37 -8.11
N ALA A 108 6.47 0.56 -8.78
CA ALA A 108 6.91 1.90 -9.20
C ALA A 108 6.11 2.44 -10.39
N GLY A 109 6.06 3.76 -10.52
CA GLY A 109 5.43 4.47 -11.65
C GLY A 109 3.98 4.91 -11.43
N PHE A 110 3.43 4.66 -10.24
CA PHE A 110 2.09 5.09 -9.86
C PHE A 110 2.08 6.34 -8.95
N GLU A 111 3.25 6.88 -8.61
CA GLU A 111 3.43 7.93 -7.60
C GLU A 111 2.78 9.27 -7.96
N ASP A 112 2.55 9.51 -9.26
CA ASP A 112 1.85 10.69 -9.76
C ASP A 112 0.33 10.47 -9.90
N GLN A 113 -0.14 9.23 -9.72
CA GLN A 113 -1.55 8.86 -9.87
C GLN A 113 -2.24 8.70 -8.51
N ILE A 114 -1.63 7.95 -7.60
CA ILE A 114 -2.24 7.58 -6.32
C ILE A 114 -1.18 7.40 -5.23
N ASN A 115 -1.51 7.75 -3.98
CA ASN A 115 -0.65 7.40 -2.85
C ASN A 115 -0.74 5.88 -2.62
N LEU A 116 0.38 5.19 -2.69
CA LEU A 116 0.45 3.74 -2.64
C LEU A 116 1.23 3.28 -1.40
N VAL A 117 0.63 2.40 -0.60
CA VAL A 117 1.34 1.64 0.45
C VAL A 117 1.15 0.16 0.18
N VAL A 118 2.24 -0.57 0.02
CA VAL A 118 2.22 -2.02 -0.19
C VAL A 118 2.56 -2.70 1.12
N PHE A 119 1.72 -3.62 1.56
CA PHE A 119 1.92 -4.47 2.73
C PHE A 119 2.26 -5.89 2.26
N THR A 120 3.32 -6.43 2.85
CA THR A 120 3.69 -7.85 2.77
C THR A 120 3.57 -8.47 4.15
N GLU A 121 3.85 -9.78 4.28
CA GLU A 121 3.84 -10.47 5.57
C GLU A 121 4.70 -9.77 6.65
N LYS A 122 5.81 -9.13 6.25
CA LYS A 122 6.86 -8.68 7.19
C LYS A 122 7.19 -7.20 7.13
N ALA A 123 6.71 -6.50 6.11
CA ALA A 123 7.02 -5.08 5.94
C ALA A 123 5.91 -4.34 5.20
N LYS A 124 5.88 -3.02 5.43
CA LYS A 124 5.18 -2.07 4.55
C LYS A 124 6.20 -1.33 3.70
N HIS A 125 5.80 -1.00 2.48
CA HIS A 125 6.64 -0.38 1.46
C HIS A 125 5.89 0.80 0.85
N TYR A 126 6.54 1.95 0.71
CA TYR A 126 5.90 3.13 0.15
C TYR A 126 6.91 4.08 -0.50
N PRO A 127 6.50 4.81 -1.55
CA PRO A 127 7.36 5.79 -2.19
C PRO A 127 7.45 7.05 -1.33
N ILE A 128 8.64 7.64 -1.29
CA ILE A 128 8.90 8.94 -0.67
C ILE A 128 9.47 9.91 -1.71
N LYS A 129 9.22 11.20 -1.50
CA LYS A 129 9.83 12.30 -2.26
C LYS A 129 10.97 12.91 -1.45
N SER A 130 11.91 13.55 -2.14
CA SER A 130 13.00 14.26 -1.48
C SER A 130 12.46 15.32 -0.51
N GLY A 131 13.04 15.40 0.69
CA GLY A 131 12.52 16.20 1.80
C GLY A 131 11.50 15.48 2.68
N PHE A 132 11.23 14.19 2.46
CA PHE A 132 10.40 13.40 3.36
C PHE A 132 11.02 13.36 4.77
N SER A 133 10.19 13.58 5.78
CA SER A 133 10.57 13.60 7.19
C SER A 133 9.57 12.81 8.01
N VAL A 134 10.07 11.91 8.85
CA VAL A 134 9.25 11.06 9.71
C VAL A 134 9.87 10.92 11.09
N TRP A 135 9.06 11.04 12.15
CA TRP A 135 9.51 10.77 13.51
C TRP A 135 9.55 9.27 13.78
N LYS A 136 10.65 8.78 14.36
CA LYS A 136 10.83 7.38 14.73
C LYS A 136 11.57 7.23 16.07
N PRO A 137 11.23 6.20 16.85
CA PRO A 137 12.06 5.81 18.00
C PRO A 137 13.38 5.20 17.54
N ALA A 138 14.40 5.31 18.39
CA ALA A 138 15.69 4.65 18.22
C ALA A 138 15.50 3.13 18.04
N GLY A 139 16.28 2.55 17.13
CA GLY A 139 16.16 1.14 16.76
C GLY A 139 15.11 0.85 15.67
N SER A 140 14.34 1.85 15.21
CA SER A 140 13.48 1.64 14.05
C SER A 140 14.32 1.35 12.80
N GLU A 141 13.83 0.46 11.95
CA GLU A 141 14.55 0.00 10.76
C GLU A 141 13.91 0.50 9.47
N PHE A 142 14.77 0.83 8.50
CA PHE A 142 14.40 1.14 7.14
C PHE A 142 15.23 0.34 6.14
N LEU A 143 14.58 -0.21 5.12
CA LEU A 143 15.25 -0.61 3.89
C LEU A 143 14.97 0.45 2.83
N ILE A 144 16.00 0.85 2.09
CA ILE A 144 15.91 1.90 1.08
C ILE A 144 16.13 1.29 -0.29
N HIS A 145 15.14 1.45 -1.16
CA HIS A 145 15.15 0.92 -2.53
C HIS A 145 15.46 2.06 -3.50
N GLY A 146 16.65 2.05 -4.10
CA GLY A 146 16.98 2.98 -5.19
C GLY A 146 18.28 3.77 -4.99
N ASN A 147 18.25 5.04 -5.37
CA ASN A 147 19.39 5.89 -5.78
C ASN A 147 20.63 5.86 -4.85
N ARG A 148 21.82 5.91 -5.46
CA ARG A 148 23.15 5.93 -4.82
C ARG A 148 23.53 7.28 -4.19
N TYR A 149 22.79 8.35 -4.48
CA TYR A 149 23.01 9.68 -3.92
C TYR A 149 21.87 10.08 -3.00
N LEU A 150 21.85 9.44 -1.83
CA LEU A 150 20.90 9.70 -0.76
C LEU A 150 21.65 10.24 0.46
N GLU A 151 21.18 11.37 0.97
CA GLU A 151 21.56 11.90 2.28
C GLU A 151 20.43 11.59 3.26
N VAL A 152 20.79 11.03 4.40
CA VAL A 152 19.88 10.72 5.50
C VAL A 152 20.37 11.32 6.81
N THR A 153 19.43 11.76 7.62
CA THR A 153 19.71 12.19 9.00
C THR A 153 19.27 11.11 9.98
N ASN A 154 19.97 11.02 11.13
CA ASN A 154 19.61 10.13 12.24
C ASN A 154 19.49 8.63 11.87
N LEU A 155 20.19 8.19 10.82
CA LEU A 155 20.27 6.78 10.41
C LEU A 155 21.73 6.30 10.38
N MET A 156 21.92 5.05 10.79
CA MET A 156 23.17 4.32 10.63
C MET A 156 22.92 3.08 9.78
N GLN A 157 23.71 2.88 8.72
CA GLN A 157 23.63 1.68 7.89
C GLN A 157 24.39 0.52 8.56
N THR A 158 23.76 -0.64 8.60
CA THR A 158 24.35 -1.91 9.06
C THR A 158 25.06 -2.64 7.92
N GLU A 159 25.76 -3.74 8.23
CA GLU A 159 26.43 -4.59 7.22
C GLU A 159 25.43 -5.28 6.27
N GLU A 160 24.17 -5.43 6.68
CA GLU A 160 23.09 -6.05 5.89
C GLU A 160 22.30 -5.03 5.04
N GLU A 161 22.86 -3.82 4.84
CA GLU A 161 22.24 -2.70 4.13
C GLU A 161 20.94 -2.16 4.75
N ILE A 162 20.60 -2.59 5.98
CA ILE A 162 19.48 -2.05 6.77
C ILE A 162 19.92 -0.75 7.44
N PHE A 163 19.07 0.29 7.39
CA PHE A 163 19.29 1.55 8.08
C PHE A 163 18.54 1.58 9.41
N VAL A 164 19.23 1.92 10.49
CA VAL A 164 18.66 1.93 11.85
C VAL A 164 18.69 3.33 12.43
N VAL A 165 17.58 3.73 13.05
CA VAL A 165 17.46 5.02 13.74
C VAL A 165 18.34 5.04 14.97
N VAL A 166 19.21 6.06 15.08
CA VAL A 166 20.24 6.11 16.13
C VAL A 166 19.68 6.65 17.45
N VAL A 167 18.87 7.71 17.39
CA VAL A 167 18.21 8.31 18.56
C VAL A 167 16.75 8.62 18.25
N ASP A 168 15.89 8.68 19.27
CA ASP A 168 14.49 9.10 19.11
C ASP A 168 14.43 10.48 18.43
N GLY A 169 13.76 10.57 17.28
CA GLY A 169 13.71 11.83 16.54
C GLY A 169 13.24 11.71 15.11
N PHE A 170 13.33 12.83 14.40
CA PHE A 170 13.06 12.88 12.97
C PHE A 170 14.19 12.25 12.17
N VAL A 171 13.79 11.52 11.14
CA VAL A 171 14.62 11.02 10.06
C VAL A 171 14.22 11.79 8.81
N GLU A 172 15.18 12.41 8.15
CA GLU A 172 14.98 13.16 6.91
C GLU A 172 15.72 12.49 5.76
N PHE A 173 15.07 12.41 4.61
CA PHE A 173 15.61 11.81 3.39
C PHE A 173 15.75 12.88 2.31
N THR A 174 16.98 13.13 1.85
CA THR A 174 17.26 14.11 0.79
C THR A 174 18.00 13.44 -0.35
N PHE A 175 17.44 13.52 -1.55
CA PHE A 175 17.99 12.93 -2.77
C PHE A 175 17.56 13.75 -3.98
N SER A 176 18.17 13.45 -5.14
CA SER A 176 17.78 14.03 -6.43
C SER A 176 17.11 12.99 -7.32
N GLY A 177 16.19 13.45 -8.18
CA GLY A 177 15.52 12.61 -9.16
C GLY A 177 14.12 12.15 -8.74
N GLN A 178 13.76 10.95 -9.20
CA GLN A 178 12.45 10.33 -9.01
C GLN A 178 12.22 9.90 -7.56
N PRO A 179 10.95 9.72 -7.13
CA PRO A 179 10.63 9.08 -5.86
C PRO A 179 11.38 7.76 -5.67
N ILE A 180 11.75 7.45 -4.43
CA ILE A 180 12.36 6.18 -4.06
C ILE A 180 11.43 5.43 -3.12
N PHE A 181 11.49 4.11 -3.09
CA PHE A 181 10.74 3.34 -2.12
C PHE A 181 11.55 3.13 -0.84
N ILE A 182 10.88 3.21 0.30
CA ILE A 182 11.42 2.73 1.56
C ILE A 182 10.53 1.62 2.11
N SER A 183 11.08 0.80 3.00
CA SER A 183 10.35 -0.25 3.70
C SER A 183 10.61 -0.20 5.18
N GLU A 184 9.57 -0.51 5.94
CA GLU A 184 9.63 -0.63 7.38
C GLU A 184 9.10 -2.01 7.78
N PRO A 185 9.79 -2.74 8.67
CA PRO A 185 9.23 -3.94 9.29
C PRO A 185 7.91 -3.63 10.01
N ILE A 186 6.99 -4.59 10.03
CA ILE A 186 5.70 -4.54 10.74
C ILE A 186 5.63 -5.58 11.85
#